data_AF-K2AW28-F1
#
_entry.id   AF-K2AW28-F1
#
_cell.length_a   1.000
_cell.length_b   1.000
_cell.length_c   1.000
_cell.angle_alpha   90.00
_cell.angle_beta   90.00
_cell.angle_gamma   90.00
#
_symmetry.space_group_name_H-M   'P 1'
#
loop_
_entity.id
_entity.type
_entity.pdbx_description
1 polymer ?
#
loop_
_entity_poly.entity_id
_entity_poly.type
_entity_poly.pdbx_seq_one_letter_code
_entity_poly.pdbx_strand_id
1 'polypeptide(L)'
;MMIIDYLLLVILIFLNLIEWVIIIDIILSWVQLLWIRVQIKWIQSITWPIYMKIRKYLPTTFWPIDFSPIVIFFIIQIISNIILNLRPSLLTFF
;
A
#
# COMPACT_ATOMS: atom_id res chain seq x y z
N MET A 1 8.87 18.66 -20.43
CA MET A 1 8.47 17.24 -20.56
C MET A 1 9.26 16.33 -19.63
N MET A 2 10.59 16.31 -19.66
CA MET A 2 11.40 15.43 -18.78
C MET A 2 11.16 15.62 -17.28
N ILE A 3 11.02 16.85 -16.79
CA ILE A 3 10.88 17.11 -15.33
C ILE A 3 9.63 16.46 -14.72
N ILE A 4 8.52 16.42 -15.47
CA ILE A 4 7.26 15.82 -15.02
C ILE A 4 7.42 14.30 -14.93
N ASP A 5 8.15 13.70 -15.87
CA ASP A 5 8.42 12.26 -15.90
C ASP A 5 9.21 11.83 -14.67
N TYR A 6 10.25 12.57 -14.31
CA TYR A 6 11.02 12.29 -13.10
C TYR A 6 10.18 12.46 -11.83
N LEU A 7 9.31 13.47 -11.75
CA LEU A 7 8.41 13.64 -10.60
C LEU A 7 7.42 12.48 -10.47
N LEU A 8 6.79 12.07 -11.58
CA LEU A 8 5.88 10.92 -11.60
C LEU A 8 6.61 9.61 -11.26
N LEU A 9 7.84 9.44 -11.75
CA LEU A 9 8.68 8.29 -11.41
C LEU A 9 8.96 8.21 -9.91
N VAL A 10 9.33 9.32 -9.27
CA VAL A 10 9.54 9.36 -7.81
C VAL A 10 8.27 8.98 -7.06
N ILE A 11 7.10 9.45 -7.51
CA ILE A 11 5.81 9.09 -6.93
C ILE A 11 5.55 7.57 -7.07
N LEU A 12 5.77 7.00 -8.26
CA LEU A 12 5.58 5.57 -8.51
C LEU A 12 6.52 4.71 -7.67
N ILE A 13 7.79 5.11 -7.53
CA ILE A 13 8.75 4.42 -6.65
C ILE A 13 8.26 4.46 -5.21
N PHE A 14 7.79 5.60 -4.73
CA PHE A 14 7.28 5.73 -3.37
C PHE A 14 6.01 4.88 -3.13
N LEU A 15 5.10 4.86 -4.10
CA LEU A 15 3.91 3.99 -4.07
C LEU A 15 4.30 2.51 -4.02
N ASN A 16 5.25 2.08 -4.85
CA ASN A 16 5.78 0.72 -4.84
C ASN A 16 6.43 0.36 -3.49
N LEU A 17 7.20 1.26 -2.89
CA LEU A 17 7.78 1.05 -1.55
C LEU A 17 6.70 0.84 -0.48
N ILE A 18 5.65 1.68 -0.48
CA ILE A 18 4.53 1.53 0.45
C ILE A 18 3.78 0.22 0.19
N GLU A 19 3.61 -0.16 -1.07
CA GLU A 19 2.97 -1.42 -1.45
C GLU A 19 3.71 -2.62 -0.84
N TRP A 20 5.04 -2.68 -0.94
CA TRP A 20 5.83 -3.73 -0.31
C TRP A 20 5.67 -3.76 1.22
N VAL A 21 5.64 -2.59 1.87
CA VAL A 21 5.38 -2.51 3.32
C VAL A 21 4.00 -3.09 3.67
N ILE A 22 2.98 -2.81 2.85
CA ILE A 22 1.62 -3.34 3.03
C ILE A 22 1.57 -4.84 2.77
N ILE A 23 2.26 -5.36 1.75
CA ILE A 23 2.37 -6.79 1.49
C ILE A 23 2.96 -7.51 2.71
N ILE A 24 4.03 -6.95 3.30
CA ILE A 24 4.60 -7.50 4.53
C ILE A 24 3.57 -7.49 5.67
N ASP A 25 2.82 -6.39 5.84
CA ASP A 25 1.78 -6.31 6.87
C ASP A 25 0.64 -7.32 6.65
N ILE A 26 0.23 -7.56 5.40
CA ILE A 26 -0.73 -8.61 5.03
C ILE A 26 -0.20 -9.97 5.45
N ILE A 27 1.05 -10.30 5.12
CA ILE A 27 1.66 -11.58 5.51
C ILE A 27 1.70 -11.71 7.04
N LEU A 28 2.10 -10.65 7.76
CA LEU A 28 2.13 -10.64 9.22
C LEU A 28 0.74 -10.84 9.83
N SER A 29 -0.31 -10.28 9.23
CA SER A 29 -1.69 -10.49 9.69
C SER A 29 -2.11 -11.96 9.58
N TRP A 30 -1.63 -12.69 8.58
CA TRP A 30 -1.89 -14.13 8.43
C TRP A 30 -1.10 -14.95 9.45
N VAL A 31 0.14 -14.55 9.76
CA VAL A 31 0.93 -15.17 10.84
C VAL A 31 0.23 -15.02 12.19
N GLN A 32 -0.44 -13.88 12.44
CA GLN A 32 -1.24 -13.68 13.65
C GLN A 32 -2.44 -14.62 13.73
N LEU A 33 -3.03 -15.02 12.60
CA LEU A 33 -4.12 -16.03 12.57
C LEU A 33 -3.64 -17.42 13.00
N LEU A 34 -2.35 -17.72 12.86
CA LEU A 34 -1.73 -18.97 13.33
C LEU A 34 -1.41 -18.93 14.84
N TRP A 35 -2.04 -18.03 15.61
CA TRP A 35 -1.87 -17.83 17.06
C TRP A 35 -0.50 -17.29 17.50
N ILE A 36 0.32 -16.81 16.56
CA ILE A 36 1.64 -16.23 16.85
C ILE A 36 1.50 -14.71 16.89
N ARG A 37 1.74 -14.09 18.06
CA ARG A 37 1.71 -12.63 18.20
C ARG A 37 2.96 -11.99 17.58
N VAL A 38 2.93 -11.68 16.29
CA VAL A 38 4.01 -10.97 15.59
C VAL A 38 3.57 -9.55 15.25
N GLN A 39 4.18 -8.55 15.89
CA GLN A 39 3.90 -7.14 15.63
C GLN A 39 5.20 -6.38 15.42
N ILE A 40 5.40 -5.87 14.21
CA ILE A 40 6.56 -5.07 13.86
C ILE A 40 6.18 -3.59 14.02
N LYS A 41 6.58 -2.98 15.15
CA LYS A 41 6.23 -1.60 15.51
C LYS A 41 6.53 -0.57 14.41
N TRP A 42 7.65 -0.75 13.71
CA TRP A 42 8.04 0.14 12.62
C TRP A 42 7.07 0.06 11.42
N ILE A 43 6.63 -1.13 11.04
CA ILE A 43 5.63 -1.31 9.97
C ILE A 43 4.31 -0.65 10.40
N GLN A 44 3.85 -0.95 11.62
CA GLN A 44 2.63 -0.35 12.16
C GLN A 44 2.70 1.18 12.21
N SER A 45 3.86 1.76 12.54
CA SER A 45 4.02 3.22 12.56
C SER A 45 3.78 3.88 11.19
N ILE A 46 4.08 3.15 10.11
CA ILE A 46 3.87 3.59 8.73
C ILE A 46 2.45 3.29 8.29
N THR A 47 1.96 2.08 8.53
CA THR A 47 0.69 1.59 7.97
C THR A 47 -0.53 2.09 8.72
N TRP A 48 -0.45 2.22 10.05
CA TRP A 48 -1.56 2.65 10.90
C TRP A 48 -2.19 3.99 10.50
N PRO A 49 -1.45 5.10 10.27
CA PRO A 49 -2.05 6.35 9.85
C PRO A 49 -2.77 6.24 8.49
N ILE A 50 -2.36 5.32 7.63
CA ILE A 50 -2.99 5.09 6.32
C ILE A 50 -4.26 4.26 6.50
N TYR A 51 -4.23 3.18 7.29
CA TYR A 51 -5.40 2.35 7.59
C TYR A 51 -6.48 3.14 8.34
N MET A 52 -6.11 3.99 9.30
CA MET A 52 -7.07 4.83 10.02
C MET A 52 -7.86 5.77 9.10
N LYS A 53 -7.22 6.30 8.05
CA LYS A 53 -7.92 7.11 7.05
C LYS A 53 -8.95 6.29 6.30
N ILE A 54 -8.62 5.06 5.90
CA ILE A 54 -9.57 4.17 5.20
C ILE A 54 -10.72 3.76 6.10
N ARG A 55 -10.41 3.34 7.34
CA ARG A 55 -11.41 2.91 8.33
C ARG A 55 -12.46 3.97 8.64
N LYS A 56 -12.12 5.26 8.48
CA LYS A 56 -13.07 6.37 8.64
C LYS A 56 -14.16 6.37 7.56
N TYR A 57 -13.85 5.93 6.35
CA TYR A 57 -14.79 5.95 5.21
C TYR A 57 -15.41 4.58 4.94
N LEU A 58 -14.68 3.51 5.24
CA LEU A 58 -15.09 2.13 5.00
C LEU A 58 -14.84 1.34 6.29
N PRO A 59 -15.86 0.76 6.95
CA PRO A 59 -15.64 -0.14 8.07
C PRO A 59 -15.02 -1.45 7.53
N THR A 60 -13.69 -1.49 7.45
CA THR A 60 -12.90 -2.59 6.88
C THR A 60 -12.50 -3.63 7.91
N THR A 61 -12.78 -3.40 9.19
CA THR A 61 -12.47 -4.34 10.25
C THR A 61 -13.69 -5.24 10.48
N PHE A 62 -13.57 -6.51 10.10
CA PHE A 62 -14.58 -7.53 10.35
C PHE A 62 -13.97 -8.60 11.24
N TRP A 63 -14.51 -8.75 12.46
CA TRP A 63 -13.94 -9.67 13.46
C TRP A 63 -12.49 -9.19 13.84
N PRO A 64 -11.56 -9.96 14.44
CA PRO A 64 -10.19 -9.49 14.68
C PRO A 64 -9.36 -9.35 13.39
N ILE A 65 -9.97 -9.47 12.21
CA ILE A 65 -9.30 -9.33 10.91
C ILE A 65 -9.52 -7.92 10.38
N ASP A 66 -8.42 -7.25 10.06
CA ASP A 66 -8.45 -5.96 9.40
C ASP A 66 -8.23 -6.13 7.89
N PHE A 67 -9.24 -5.77 7.07
CA PHE A 67 -9.12 -5.76 5.61
C PHE A 67 -8.56 -4.45 5.05
N SER A 68 -8.26 -3.46 5.91
CA SER A 68 -7.64 -2.19 5.47
C SER A 68 -6.38 -2.38 4.62
N PRO A 69 -5.44 -3.29 4.95
CA PRO A 69 -4.24 -3.53 4.13
C PRO A 69 -4.58 -3.90 2.68
N ILE A 70 -5.55 -4.79 2.48
CA ILE A 70 -5.97 -5.26 1.16
C ILE A 70 -6.62 -4.11 0.38
N VAL A 71 -7.47 -3.31 1.03
CA VAL A 71 -8.11 -2.16 0.39
C VAL A 71 -7.06 -1.14 -0.06
N ILE A 72 -6.04 -0.85 0.76
CA ILE A 72 -4.96 0.06 0.37
C ILE A 72 -4.14 -0.50 -0.77
N PHE A 73 -3.81 -1.79 -0.72
CA PHE A 73 -3.09 -2.46 -1.80
C PHE A 73 -3.78 -2.23 -3.15
N PHE A 74 -5.10 -2.44 -3.23
CA PHE A 74 -5.85 -2.18 -4.46
C PHE A 74 -5.88 -0.70 -4.86
N ILE A 75 -6.01 0.21 -3.90
CA ILE A 75 -5.99 1.66 -4.19
C ILE A 75 -4.64 2.07 -4.79
N ILE A 76 -3.53 1.59 -4.22
CA ILE A 76 -2.19 1.86 -4.76
C ILE A 76 -2.07 1.30 -6.17
N GLN A 77 -2.48 0.05 -6.39
CA GLN A 77 -2.47 -0.57 -7.71
C GLN A 77 -3.26 0.23 -8.74
N ILE A 78 -4.48 0.67 -8.41
CA ILE A 78 -5.30 1.48 -9.31
C ILE A 78 -4.62 2.82 -9.63
N ILE A 79 -4.09 3.52 -8.62
CA ILE A 79 -3.41 4.81 -8.82
C ILE A 79 -2.16 4.64 -9.69
N SER A 80 -1.31 3.66 -9.39
CA SER A 80 -0.10 3.38 -10.15
C SER A 80 -0.42 3.06 -11.62
N ASN A 81 -1.40 2.19 -11.85
CA ASN A 81 -1.82 1.84 -13.21
C ASN A 81 -2.42 3.02 -13.97
N ILE A 82 -3.19 3.90 -13.32
CA ILE A 82 -3.68 5.14 -13.93
C ILE A 82 -2.51 6.03 -14.36
N ILE A 83 -1.51 6.24 -13.49
CA ILE A 83 -0.34 7.06 -13.81
C ILE A 83 0.43 6.48 -15.00
N LEU A 84 0.67 5.17 -15.01
CA LEU A 84 1.39 4.48 -16.09
C LEU A 84 0.63 4.54 -17.41
N ASN A 85 -0.70 4.38 -17.39
CA ASN A 85 -1.53 4.47 -18.59
C ASN A 85 -1.58 5.91 -19.15
N LEU A 86 -1.60 6.92 -18.28
CA LEU A 86 -1.52 8.33 -18.70
C LEU A 86 -0.14 8.71 -19.24
N ARG A 87 0.92 8.04 -18.76
CA ARG A 87 2.30 8.30 -19.18
C ARG A 87 3.08 7.00 -19.44
N PRO A 88 2.84 6.33 -20.58
CA PRO A 88 3.43 5.02 -20.88
C PRO A 88 4.96 5.01 -20.96
N SER A 89 5.59 6.16 -21.20
CA SER A 89 7.06 6.29 -21.18
C SER A 89 7.67 5.96 -19.81
N LEU A 90 6.89 5.94 -18.74
CA LEU A 90 7.36 5.55 -17.41
C LEU A 90 7.53 4.03 -17.28
N LEU A 91 6.88 3.22 -18.14
CA LEU A 91 7.00 1.76 -18.13
C LEU A 91 8.42 1.28 -18.45
N THR A 92 9.24 2.07 -19.13
CA THR A 92 10.61 1.67 -19.50
C THR A 92 11.58 1.63 -18.30
N PHE A 93 11.15 2.08 -17.12
CA PHE A 93 11.97 2.13 -15.91
C PHE A 93 11.65 1.00 -14.91
N PHE A 94 10.73 0.09 -15.25
CA PHE A 94 10.29 -1.04 -14.43
C PHE A 94 10.42 -2.34 -15.24
#